data_AF-A0A3M0ZQG1-F1
#
_entry.id   AF-A0A3M0ZQG1-F1
#
_cell.length_a   1.000
_cell.length_b   1.000
_cell.length_c   1.000
_cell.angle_alpha   90.00
_cell.angle_beta   90.00
_cell.angle_gamma   90.00
#
_symmetry.space_group_name_H-M   'P 1'
#
loop_
_entity.id
_entity.type
_entity.pdbx_description
1 polymer ?
#
loop_
_entity_poly.entity_id
_entity_poly.type
_entity_poly.pdbx_seq_one_letter_code
_entity_poly.pdbx_strand_id
1 'polypeptide(L)'
;MGNSVLERLFSSFTELEQAIGSAKASLEKRDFVPESIIERIRSYDEILEKQRSLAVKLCDHINKGQWEEVARHVNLINGLSAMIRDDAKAILRALSGNPDELVDDTKCC
;
A
#
# COMPACT_ATOMS: atom_id res chain seq x y z
N MET A 1 8.29 22.17 18.54
CA MET A 1 6.96 21.53 18.66
C MET A 1 6.36 21.28 17.26
N GLY A 2 7.02 20.43 16.45
CA GLY A 2 6.53 20.01 15.12
C GLY A 2 6.47 18.49 14.93
N ASN A 3 6.75 17.71 15.98
CA ASN A 3 6.98 16.27 15.88
C ASN A 3 5.70 15.43 15.87
N SER A 4 4.57 15.93 16.38
CA SER A 4 3.36 15.10 16.54
C SER A 4 2.74 14.66 15.21
N VAL A 5 2.86 15.46 14.16
CA VAL A 5 2.33 15.10 12.82
C VAL A 5 3.24 14.08 12.15
N LEU A 6 4.55 14.25 12.26
CA LEU A 6 5.53 13.30 11.72
C LEU A 6 5.49 11.96 12.45
N GLU A 7 5.38 11.98 13.79
CA GLU A 7 5.21 10.76 14.59
C GLU A 7 3.95 9.98 14.19
N ARG A 8 2.83 10.68 13.97
CA ARG A 8 1.59 10.05 13.47
C ARG A 8 1.75 9.51 12.05
N LEU A 9 2.54 10.16 11.21
CA LEU A 9 2.84 9.68 9.86
C LEU A 9 3.69 8.40 9.88
N PHE A 10 4.75 8.37 10.68
CA PHE A 10 5.57 7.16 10.81
C PHE A 10 4.82 6.01 11.51
N SER A 11 3.94 6.33 12.47
CA SER A 11 3.04 5.36 13.08
C SER A 11 2.11 4.75 12.03
N SER A 12 1.49 5.56 11.17
CA SER A 12 0.58 5.04 10.14
C SER A 12 1.30 4.19 9.09
N PHE A 13 2.56 4.48 8.76
CA PHE A 13 3.39 3.58 7.95
C PHE A 13 3.66 2.25 8.64
N THR A 14 4.00 2.28 9.93
CA THR A 14 4.27 1.07 10.70
C THR A 14 3.03 0.18 10.77
N GLU A 15 1.86 0.78 10.99
CA GLU A 15 0.58 0.07 10.97
C GLU A 15 0.28 -0.53 9.58
N LEU A 16 0.56 0.21 8.50
CA LEU A 16 0.36 -0.27 7.12
C LEU A 16 1.31 -1.44 6.79
N GLU A 17 2.57 -1.36 7.18
CA GLU A 17 3.56 -2.42 7.04
C GLU A 17 3.16 -3.69 7.79
N GLN A 18 2.71 -3.54 9.05
CA GLN A 18 2.22 -4.67 9.85
C GLN A 18 0.98 -5.31 9.23
N ALA A 19 0.06 -4.51 8.68
CA ALA A 19 -1.13 -5.01 8.00
C ALA A 19 -0.76 -5.81 6.74
N ILE A 20 0.18 -5.30 5.92
CA ILE A 20 0.67 -5.99 4.72
C ILE A 20 1.40 -7.28 5.11
N GLY A 21 2.27 -7.25 6.12
CA GLY A 21 2.97 -8.43 6.62
C GLY A 21 2.01 -9.50 7.14
N SER A 22 0.98 -9.10 7.87
CA SER A 22 -0.07 -10.01 8.35
C SER A 22 -0.89 -10.61 7.21
N ALA A 23 -1.18 -9.81 6.17
CA ALA A 23 -1.87 -10.28 4.97
C ALA A 23 -1.02 -11.31 4.22
N LYS A 24 0.29 -11.06 4.02
CA LYS A 24 1.23 -12.03 3.43
C LYS A 24 1.22 -13.35 4.18
N ALA A 25 1.44 -13.31 5.50
CA ALA A 25 1.47 -14.51 6.33
C ALA A 25 0.14 -15.28 6.36
N SER A 26 -0.98 -14.59 6.13
CA SER A 26 -2.30 -15.23 6.02
C SER A 26 -2.51 -15.90 4.66
N LEU A 27 -1.93 -15.34 3.58
CA LEU A 27 -1.98 -15.90 2.24
C LEU A 27 -1.06 -17.10 2.07
N GLU A 28 0.12 -17.09 2.69
CA GLU A 28 1.04 -18.23 2.71
C GLU A 28 0.42 -19.49 3.35
N LYS A 29 -0.60 -19.33 4.19
CA LYS A 29 -1.33 -20.43 4.84
C LYS A 29 -2.49 -20.97 4.00
N ARG A 30 -2.83 -20.34 2.87
CA ARG A 30 -3.90 -20.83 1.99
C ARG A 30 -3.32 -21.84 0.99
N ASP A 31 -4.07 -22.91 0.73
CA ASP A 31 -3.65 -23.99 -0.20
C ASP A 31 -3.50 -23.51 -1.65
N PHE A 32 -4.23 -22.47 -2.04
CA PHE A 32 -4.14 -21.87 -3.38
C PHE A 32 -4.32 -20.35 -3.32
N VAL A 33 -3.30 -19.63 -3.77
CA VAL A 33 -3.33 -18.17 -4.01
C VAL A 33 -2.76 -17.93 -5.40
N PRO A 34 -3.48 -17.21 -6.29
CA PRO A 34 -2.95 -16.81 -7.59
C PRO A 34 -1.61 -16.07 -7.46
N GLU A 35 -0.63 -16.45 -8.28
CA GLU A 35 0.71 -15.82 -8.29
C GLU A 35 0.63 -14.31 -8.49
N SER A 36 -0.31 -13.85 -9.33
CA SER A 36 -0.56 -12.42 -9.58
C SER A 36 -0.94 -11.63 -8.31
N ILE A 37 -1.53 -12.28 -7.31
CA ILE A 37 -1.83 -11.66 -6.01
C ILE A 37 -0.56 -11.57 -5.15
N ILE A 38 0.29 -12.61 -5.19
CA ILE A 38 1.57 -12.62 -4.47
C ILE A 38 2.51 -11.54 -5.03
N GLU A 39 2.61 -11.44 -6.35
CA GLU A 39 3.40 -10.40 -7.03
C GLU A 39 2.93 -8.99 -6.66
N ARG A 40 1.61 -8.74 -6.67
CA ARG A 40 1.05 -7.44 -6.25
C ARG A 40 1.41 -7.09 -4.82
N ILE A 41 1.33 -8.05 -3.91
CA ILE A 41 1.66 -7.83 -2.50
C ILE A 41 3.16 -7.64 -2.29
N ARG A 42 4.02 -8.28 -3.10
CA ARG A 42 5.47 -7.96 -3.12
C ARG A 42 5.72 -6.52 -3.57
N SER A 43 4.97 -6.03 -4.57
CA SER A 43 5.13 -4.65 -5.05
C SER A 43 4.80 -3.59 -3.98
N TYR A 44 4.01 -3.93 -2.96
CA TYR A 44 3.75 -3.03 -1.83
C TYR A 44 5.01 -2.73 -1.01
N ASP A 45 5.96 -3.66 -0.89
CA ASP A 45 7.21 -3.40 -0.15
C ASP A 45 8.01 -2.26 -0.79
N GLU A 46 8.10 -2.26 -2.13
CA GLU A 46 8.78 -1.19 -2.87
C GLU A 46 8.07 0.17 -2.72
N ILE A 47 6.74 0.16 -2.66
CA ILE A 47 5.95 1.37 -2.46
C ILE A 47 6.17 1.90 -1.03
N LEU A 48 6.16 1.01 -0.02
CA LEU A 48 6.44 1.37 1.38
C LEU A 48 7.84 1.95 1.54
N GLU A 49 8.85 1.37 0.89
CA GLU A 49 10.21 1.89 0.89
C GLU A 49 10.26 3.32 0.29
N LYS A 50 9.56 3.55 -0.82
CA LYS A 50 9.43 4.90 -1.42
C LYS A 50 8.73 5.87 -0.48
N GLN A 51 7.67 5.44 0.22
CA GLN A 51 6.97 6.27 1.21
C GLN A 51 7.88 6.66 2.38
N ARG A 52 8.68 5.72 2.90
CA ARG A 52 9.69 6.01 3.94
C ARG A 52 10.72 7.02 3.44
N SER A 53 11.26 6.83 2.23
CA SER A 53 12.21 7.76 1.63
C SER A 53 11.63 9.18 1.49
N LEU A 54 10.36 9.29 1.07
CA LEU A 54 9.66 10.56 0.97
C LEU A 54 9.44 11.21 2.35
N ALA A 55 9.13 10.43 3.38
CA ALA A 55 8.95 10.98 4.73
C ALA A 55 10.25 11.45 5.38
N VAL A 56 11.39 10.79 5.10
CA VAL A 56 12.70 11.31 5.51
C VAL A 56 12.97 12.66 4.85
N LYS A 57 12.72 12.79 3.54
CA LYS A 57 12.86 14.07 2.83
C LYS A 57 11.87 15.12 3.34
N LEU A 58 10.66 14.72 3.72
CA LEU A 58 9.66 15.58 4.32
C LEU A 58 10.19 16.23 5.61
N CYS A 59 10.86 15.46 6.47
CA CYS A 59 11.51 15.98 7.68
C CYS A 59 12.56 17.06 7.32
N ASP A 60 13.38 16.81 6.30
CA ASP A 60 14.38 17.77 5.84
C ASP A 60 13.74 19.07 5.32
N HIS A 61 12.66 18.96 4.54
CA HIS A 61 11.93 20.12 4.02
C HIS A 61 11.24 20.93 5.14
N ILE A 62 10.69 20.27 6.15
CA ILE A 62 10.11 20.92 7.34
C ILE A 62 11.19 21.71 8.08
N ASN A 63 12.35 21.10 8.33
CA ASN A 63 13.46 21.76 9.03
C ASN A 63 14.00 22.97 8.26
N LYS A 64 13.91 22.96 6.92
CA LYS A 64 14.31 24.07 6.04
C LYS A 64 13.21 25.10 5.80
N GLY A 65 11.99 24.90 6.32
CA GLY A 65 10.84 25.79 6.10
C GLY A 65 10.30 25.77 4.66
N GLN A 66 10.57 24.72 3.89
CA GLN A 66 10.17 24.59 2.48
C GLN A 66 8.73 24.06 2.35
N TRP A 67 7.75 24.85 2.77
CA TRP A 67 6.35 24.40 2.92
C TRP A 67 5.69 23.92 1.63
N GLU A 68 6.09 24.43 0.46
CA GLU A 68 5.61 23.92 -0.84
C GLU A 68 6.04 22.47 -1.08
N GLU A 69 7.31 22.15 -0.82
CA GLU A 69 7.82 20.78 -0.94
C GLU A 69 7.22 19.87 0.13
N VAL A 70 6.95 20.39 1.32
CA VAL A 70 6.24 19.65 2.38
C VAL A 70 4.85 19.24 1.89
N ALA A 71 4.07 20.16 1.35
CA ALA A 71 2.74 19.86 0.81
C ALA A 71 2.82 18.84 -0.35
N ARG A 72 3.80 18.99 -1.24
CA ARG A 72 4.03 18.06 -2.36
C ARG A 72 4.34 16.64 -1.89
N HIS A 73 5.23 16.49 -0.91
CA HIS A 73 5.60 15.20 -0.35
C HIS A 73 4.45 14.55 0.42
N VAL A 74 3.67 15.32 1.19
CA VAL A 74 2.47 14.80 1.86
C VAL A 74 1.44 14.27 0.86
N ASN A 75 1.19 14.99 -0.24
CA ASN A 75 0.27 14.54 -1.29
C ASN A 75 0.75 13.26 -1.98
N LEU A 76 2.05 13.15 -2.28
CA LEU A 76 2.64 11.94 -2.85
C LEU A 76 2.48 10.74 -1.90
N ILE A 77 2.80 10.93 -0.62
CA ILE A 77 2.67 9.89 0.40
C ILE A 77 1.23 9.41 0.50
N ASN A 78 0.27 10.35 0.60
CA ASN A 78 -1.15 10.04 0.70
C ASN A 78 -1.66 9.31 -0.55
N GLY A 79 -1.20 9.69 -1.74
CA GLY A 79 -1.53 9.02 -2.99
C GLY A 79 -1.04 7.57 -3.02
N LEU A 80 0.20 7.33 -2.62
CA LEU A 80 0.76 5.97 -2.52
C LEU A 80 0.02 5.12 -1.48
N SER A 81 -0.35 5.70 -0.33
CA SER A 81 -1.13 4.99 0.71
C SER A 81 -2.53 4.62 0.21
N ALA A 82 -3.18 5.53 -0.53
CA ALA A 82 -4.47 5.27 -1.14
C ALA A 82 -4.39 4.15 -2.18
N MET A 83 -3.36 4.18 -3.04
CA MET A 83 -3.10 3.15 -4.04
C MET A 83 -2.95 1.76 -3.41
N ILE A 84 -2.09 1.60 -2.41
CA ILE A 84 -1.93 0.32 -1.68
C ILE A 84 -3.27 -0.13 -1.09
N ARG A 85 -3.98 0.77 -0.41
CA ARG A 85 -5.24 0.44 0.27
C ARG A 85 -6.33 -0.01 -0.71
N ASP A 86 -6.46 0.68 -1.84
CA ASP A 86 -7.48 0.37 -2.83
C ASP A 86 -7.14 -0.92 -3.59
N ASP A 87 -5.86 -1.14 -3.88
CA ASP A 87 -5.37 -2.40 -4.46
C ASP A 87 -5.58 -3.58 -3.49
N ALA A 88 -5.29 -3.39 -2.21
CA ALA A 88 -5.52 -4.41 -1.17
C ALA A 88 -7.01 -4.75 -1.02
N LYS A 89 -7.90 -3.76 -1.10
CA LYS A 89 -9.35 -4.01 -1.14
C LYS A 89 -9.77 -4.80 -2.38
N ALA A 90 -9.17 -4.52 -3.54
CA ALA A 90 -9.45 -5.27 -4.76
C ALA A 90 -8.99 -6.73 -4.64
N ILE A 91 -7.81 -6.97 -4.06
CA ILE A 91 -7.31 -8.32 -3.76
C ILE A 91 -8.25 -9.04 -2.79
N LEU A 92 -8.66 -8.41 -1.69
CA LEU A 92 -9.58 -9.02 -0.72
C LEU A 92 -10.92 -9.38 -1.36
N ARG A 93 -11.45 -8.52 -2.24
CA ARG A 93 -12.66 -8.82 -3.01
C ARG A 93 -12.46 -10.02 -3.94
N ALA A 94 -11.36 -10.07 -4.67
CA ALA A 94 -11.03 -11.19 -5.57
C ALA A 94 -10.85 -12.52 -4.82
N LEU A 95 -10.36 -12.48 -3.57
CA LEU A 95 -10.20 -13.64 -2.70
C LEU A 95 -11.49 -14.06 -1.96
N SER A 96 -12.49 -13.17 -1.90
CA SER A 96 -13.78 -13.40 -1.21
C SER A 96 -14.90 -13.74 -2.19
N GLY A 97 -14.79 -13.31 -3.45
CA GLY A 97 -15.61 -13.83 -4.54
C GLY A 97 -15.13 -15.23 -4.91
N ASN A 98 -16.05 -16.19 -5.03
CA ASN A 98 -15.72 -17.54 -5.44
C ASN A 98 -14.93 -17.53 -6.77
N PRO A 99 -13.92 -18.42 -6.95
CA PRO A 99 -13.17 -18.56 -8.21
C PRO A 99 -14.01 -19.11 -9.39
N ASP A 100 -15.33 -19.23 -9.26
CA ASP A 100 -16.24 -19.83 -10.24
C ASP A 100 -16.78 -18.84 -11.29
N GLU A 101 -16.50 -17.53 -11.20
CA GLU A 101 -16.90 -16.55 -12.23
C GLU A 101 -15.78 -16.25 -13.25
N LEU A 102 -15.03 -17.29 -13.65
CA LEU A 102 -14.13 -17.25 -14.82
C LEU A 102 -14.62 -18.14 -15.98
N VAL A 103 -15.92 -18.42 -16.06
CA VAL A 103 -16.50 -19.14 -17.20
C VAL A 103 -17.08 -18.18 -18.25
N ASP A 104 -16.35 -18.12 -19.36
CA ASP A 104 -16.83 -18.20 -20.74
C ASP A 104 -17.61 -17.00 -21.31
N ASP A 105 -16.86 -16.03 -21.83
CA ASP A 105 -17.35 -15.09 -22.84
C ASP A 105 -16.59 -15.34 -24.17
N THR A 106 -16.72 -16.55 -24.72
CA THR A 106 -16.37 -16.80 -26.12
C THR A 106 -17.25 -17.89 -26.73
N LYS A 107 -18.55 -17.61 -26.79
CA LYS A 107 -19.44 -18.29 -27.75
C LYS A 107 -20.05 -17.25 -28.69
N CYS A 108 -19.26 -16.83 -29.68
CA CYS A 108 -19.82 -16.32 -30.94
C CYS A 108 -20.29 -17.53 -31.75
N CYS A 109 -21.60 -17.73 -31.78
CA CYS A 109 -22.28 -18.37 -32.90
C CYS A 109 -22.76 -17.29 -33.86
#